data_AF-A0A518SCP6-F1
#
_entry.id   AF-A0A518SCP6-F1
#
_cell.length_a   1.000
_cell.length_b   1.000
_cell.length_c   1.000
_cell.angle_alpha   90.00
_cell.angle_beta   90.00
_cell.angle_gamma   90.00
#
_symmetry.space_group_name_H-M   'P 1'
#
loop_
_entity.id
_entity.type
_entity.pdbx_description
1 polymer ?
#
loop_
_entity_poly.entity_id
_entity_poly.type
_entity_poly.pdbx_seq_one_letter_code
_entity_poly.pdbx_strand_id
1 'polypeptide(L)'
;MPRGHFGSAGASIDYGDATDLFPVDELDATVLQYRDAQLALDDVDGADVIIIAPTSLATSYRLTQHALTALPVESLPPAVQAQLDEEVEERLDTFELIQIGKWNTDSPNHSLAEFTSA
;
A
#
# COMPACT_ATOMS: atom_id res chain seq x y z
N MET A 1 -8.15 -15.52 -4.91
CA MET A 1 -6.81 -14.90 -4.94
C MET A 1 -6.94 -13.58 -4.20
N PRO A 2 -6.06 -13.26 -3.23
CA PRO A 2 -6.10 -11.93 -2.64
C PRO A 2 -5.92 -10.95 -3.79
N ARG A 3 -6.93 -10.10 -4.03
CA ARG A 3 -6.77 -9.02 -5.01
C ARG A 3 -5.76 -8.05 -4.38
N GLY A 4 -4.69 -7.74 -5.11
CA GLY A 4 -3.54 -7.02 -4.56
C GLY A 4 -2.22 -7.28 -5.24
N HIS A 5 -1.44 -6.22 -5.37
CA HIS A 5 -0.07 -6.30 -5.85
C HIS A 5 0.90 -6.72 -4.74
N PHE A 6 0.46 -7.03 -3.52
CA PHE A 6 1.38 -7.53 -2.46
C PHE A 6 2.24 -8.73 -2.89
N GLY A 7 1.78 -9.55 -3.83
CA GLY A 7 2.56 -10.67 -4.38
C GLY A 7 3.19 -10.40 -5.75
N SER A 8 2.90 -9.27 -6.38
CA SER A 8 3.32 -8.91 -7.75
C SER A 8 3.89 -7.49 -7.85
N ALA A 9 4.13 -6.83 -6.72
CA ALA A 9 4.63 -5.46 -6.65
C ALA A 9 6.03 -5.40 -7.24
N GLY A 10 6.32 -4.35 -7.99
CA GLY A 10 7.68 -4.12 -8.51
C GLY A 10 8.66 -3.77 -7.40
N ALA A 11 8.20 -3.06 -6.36
CA ALA A 11 9.01 -2.71 -5.21
C ALA A 11 8.22 -2.69 -3.89
N SER A 12 8.96 -2.69 -2.78
CA SER A 12 8.41 -2.50 -1.44
C SER A 12 9.28 -1.55 -0.64
N ILE A 13 8.64 -0.59 0.04
CA ILE A 13 9.30 0.30 1.00
C ILE A 13 8.88 -0.11 2.40
N ASP A 14 9.84 -0.17 3.31
CA ASP A 14 9.57 -0.49 4.70
C ASP A 14 8.78 0.63 5.38
N TYR A 15 7.82 0.26 6.25
CA TYR A 15 6.97 1.22 6.96
C TYR A 15 7.77 2.27 7.77
N GLY A 16 8.97 1.89 8.24
CA GLY A 16 9.85 2.80 8.97
C GLY A 16 10.42 3.91 8.10
N ASP A 17 10.62 3.64 6.81
CA ASP A 17 11.24 4.54 5.84
C ASP A 17 10.18 5.29 5.00
N ALA A 18 8.93 4.82 5.06
CA ALA A 18 7.76 5.48 4.47
C ALA A 18 7.05 6.44 5.44
N THR A 19 7.70 6.91 6.51
CA THR A 19 7.01 7.73 7.54
C THR A 19 6.48 9.05 7.01
N ASP A 20 7.12 9.64 6.01
CA ASP A 20 6.71 10.89 5.37
C ASP A 20 5.39 10.80 4.61
N LEU A 21 4.89 9.58 4.37
CA LEU A 21 3.56 9.34 3.81
C LEU A 21 2.44 9.43 4.86
N PHE A 22 2.77 9.52 6.15
CA PHE A 22 1.80 9.51 7.24
C PHE A 22 1.79 10.82 8.03
N PRO A 23 0.61 11.38 8.35
CA PRO A 23 -0.73 10.91 7.94
C PRO A 23 -1.04 11.27 6.49
N VAL A 24 -1.65 10.35 5.74
CA VAL A 24 -1.95 10.53 4.31
C VAL A 24 -2.88 11.71 4.04
N ASP A 25 -3.76 12.05 4.99
CA ASP A 25 -4.74 13.14 4.83
C ASP A 25 -4.10 14.55 4.96
N GLU A 26 -2.84 14.64 5.43
CA GLU A 26 -2.08 15.89 5.53
C GLU A 26 -1.07 16.06 4.38
N LEU A 27 -0.97 15.07 3.48
CA LEU A 27 -0.13 15.17 2.29
C LEU A 27 -0.71 16.17 1.29
N ASP A 28 0.14 17.06 0.80
CA ASP A 28 -0.16 17.89 -0.37
C ASP A 28 0.03 17.07 -1.66
N ALA A 29 -0.80 16.02 -1.81
CA ALA A 29 -0.76 15.04 -2.88
C ALA A 29 -2.18 14.56 -3.24
N THR A 30 -2.29 13.83 -4.35
CA THR A 30 -3.53 13.11 -4.65
C THR A 30 -3.62 11.87 -3.79
N VAL A 31 -4.67 11.77 -2.97
CA VAL A 31 -4.90 10.64 -2.07
C VAL A 31 -6.17 9.92 -2.49
N LEU A 32 -6.03 8.76 -3.10
CA LEU A 32 -7.17 7.91 -3.47
C LEU A 32 -7.37 6.89 -2.35
N GLN A 33 -8.58 6.82 -1.79
CA GLN A 33 -8.92 5.89 -0.70
C GLN A 33 -10.08 4.97 -1.08
N TYR A 34 -10.17 3.83 -0.41
CA TYR A 34 -11.28 2.86 -0.54
C TYR A 34 -11.51 2.47 -2.00
N ARG A 35 -12.69 2.75 -2.56
CA ARG A 35 -13.07 2.33 -3.91
C ARG A 35 -12.20 2.97 -4.98
N ASP A 36 -11.80 4.22 -4.80
CA ASP A 36 -10.99 4.92 -5.79
C ASP A 36 -9.57 4.35 -5.82
N ALA A 37 -9.03 3.97 -4.65
CA ALA A 37 -7.78 3.23 -4.56
C ALA A 37 -7.87 1.87 -5.26
N GLN A 38 -8.96 1.13 -5.06
CA GLN A 38 -9.17 -0.16 -5.74
C GLN A 38 -9.18 0.00 -7.26
N LEU A 39 -9.89 1.00 -7.76
CA LEU A 39 -10.01 1.25 -9.20
C LEU A 39 -8.67 1.66 -9.81
N ALA A 40 -7.91 2.51 -9.12
CA ALA A 40 -6.58 2.92 -9.58
C ALA A 40 -5.60 1.74 -9.58
N LEU A 41 -5.59 0.91 -8.53
CA LEU A 41 -4.73 -0.26 -8.46
C LEU A 41 -5.14 -1.34 -9.47
N ASP A 42 -6.44 -1.54 -9.74
CA ASP A 42 -6.90 -2.50 -10.75
C ASP A 42 -6.51 -2.09 -12.19
N ASP A 43 -6.20 -0.82 -12.45
CA ASP A 43 -5.88 -0.28 -13.80
C ASP A 43 -4.38 -0.30 -14.12
N VAL A 44 -3.51 -0.56 -13.13
CA VAL A 44 -2.05 -0.59 -13.30
C VAL A 44 -1.49 -2.01 -13.16
N ASP A 45 -0.33 -2.28 -13.77
CA ASP A 45 0.39 -3.52 -13.50
C ASP A 45 1.00 -3.48 -12.10
N GLY A 46 1.08 -4.64 -11.44
CA GLY A 46 1.74 -4.69 -10.13
C GLY A 46 3.21 -4.33 -10.19
N ALA A 47 3.88 -4.59 -11.32
CA ALA A 47 5.26 -4.18 -11.53
C ALA A 47 5.44 -2.65 -11.39
N ASP A 48 4.40 -1.88 -11.67
CA ASP A 48 4.41 -0.41 -11.59
C ASP A 48 3.91 0.11 -10.24
N VAL A 49 3.72 -0.78 -9.25
CA VAL A 49 3.24 -0.45 -7.90
C VAL A 49 4.31 -0.71 -6.85
N ILE A 50 4.48 0.28 -5.96
CA ILE A 50 5.26 0.17 -4.74
C ILE A 50 4.31 -0.12 -3.57
N ILE A 51 4.60 -1.15 -2.78
CA ILE A 51 3.82 -1.42 -1.54
C ILE A 51 4.54 -0.91 -0.30
N ILE A 52 3.80 -0.50 0.72
CA ILE A 52 4.37 -0.28 2.06
C ILE A 52 4.36 -1.58 2.86
N ALA A 53 5.54 -2.07 3.21
CA ALA A 53 5.75 -3.32 3.93
C ALA A 53 5.87 -3.10 5.44
N PRO A 54 5.26 -3.95 6.29
CA PRO A 54 5.41 -3.84 7.72
C PRO A 54 6.78 -4.35 8.20
N THR A 55 7.48 -3.54 9.00
CA THR A 55 8.72 -3.93 9.70
C THR A 55 8.50 -4.70 11.01
N SER A 56 7.27 -4.74 11.53
CA SER A 56 6.92 -5.38 12.80
C SER A 56 5.47 -5.83 12.83
N LEU A 57 5.10 -6.62 13.84
CA LEU A 57 3.70 -6.99 14.05
C LEU A 57 2.80 -5.76 14.28
N ALA A 58 3.30 -4.76 15.02
CA ALA A 58 2.55 -3.53 15.29
C ALA A 58 2.29 -2.74 14.00
N THR A 59 3.28 -2.61 13.12
CA THR A 59 3.13 -1.90 11.84
C THR A 59 2.29 -2.72 10.85
N SER A 60 2.32 -4.06 10.93
CA SER A 60 1.39 -4.91 10.19
C SER A 60 -0.06 -4.69 10.61
N TYR A 61 -0.34 -4.56 11.92
CA TYR A 61 -1.68 -4.22 12.39
C TYR A 61 -2.11 -2.83 11.91
N ARG A 62 -1.22 -1.83 11.99
CA ARG A 62 -1.51 -0.48 11.48
C ARG A 62 -1.85 -0.49 9.99
N LEU A 63 -1.04 -1.14 9.15
CA LEU A 63 -1.30 -1.25 7.72
C LEU A 63 -2.59 -2.02 7.42
N THR A 64 -2.92 -3.03 8.23
CA THR A 64 -4.18 -3.78 8.06
C THR A 64 -5.40 -2.96 8.48
N GLN A 65 -5.26 -2.07 9.46
CA GLN A 65 -6.32 -1.15 9.92
C GLN A 65 -6.41 0.13 9.06
N HIS A 66 -5.37 0.45 8.30
CA HIS A 66 -5.36 1.58 7.39
C HIS A 66 -6.35 1.33 6.24
N ALA A 67 -7.05 2.38 5.83
CA ALA A 67 -7.85 2.33 4.61
C ALA A 67 -6.95 1.91 3.43
N LEU A 68 -7.47 1.15 2.46
CA LEU A 68 -6.72 0.94 1.23
C LEU A 68 -6.54 2.31 0.56
N THR A 69 -5.29 2.71 0.38
CA THR A 69 -4.91 3.99 -0.20
C THR A 69 -3.96 3.77 -1.37
N ALA A 70 -4.20 4.50 -2.46
CA ALA A 70 -3.28 4.61 -3.60
C ALA A 70 -2.84 6.07 -3.73
N LEU A 71 -1.53 6.28 -3.81
CA LEU A 71 -0.91 7.58 -3.99
C LEU A 71 -0.19 7.59 -5.34
N PRO A 72 -0.61 8.43 -6.31
CA PRO A 72 0.16 8.63 -7.54
C PRO A 72 1.52 9.24 -7.23
N VAL A 73 2.59 8.59 -7.69
CA VAL A 73 3.97 9.01 -7.45
C VAL A 73 4.19 10.45 -7.93
N GLU A 74 3.69 10.76 -9.13
CA GLU A 74 3.81 12.09 -9.73
C GLU A 74 3.15 13.21 -8.90
N SER A 75 2.17 12.86 -8.06
CA SER A 75 1.42 13.82 -7.24
C SER A 75 2.09 14.12 -5.91
N LEU A 76 3.11 13.36 -5.52
CA LEU A 76 3.78 13.55 -4.25
C LEU A 76 4.60 14.85 -4.23
N PRO A 77 4.76 15.51 -3.07
CA PRO A 77 5.66 16.64 -2.96
C PRO A 77 7.09 16.26 -3.34
N PRO A 78 7.87 17.14 -4.01
CA PRO A 78 9.24 16.82 -4.42
C PRO A 78 10.16 16.39 -3.26
N ALA A 79 9.93 16.91 -2.06
CA ALA A 79 10.67 16.51 -0.86
C ALA A 79 10.34 15.08 -0.40
N VAL A 80 9.10 14.63 -0.61
CA VAL A 80 8.69 13.25 -0.30
C VAL A 80 9.18 12.30 -1.40
N GLN A 81 9.10 12.71 -2.67
CA GLN A 81 9.66 11.94 -3.78
C GLN A 81 11.17 11.71 -3.60
N ALA A 82 11.93 12.75 -3.25
CA ALA A 82 13.37 12.62 -3.05
C ALA A 82 13.73 11.66 -1.90
N GLN A 83 12.95 11.64 -0.83
CA GLN A 83 13.16 10.71 0.28
C GLN A 83 12.84 9.27 -0.12
N LEU A 84 11.71 9.04 -0.80
CA LEU A 84 11.33 7.70 -1.21
C LEU A 84 12.25 7.13 -2.31
N ASP A 85 12.80 7.98 -3.19
CA ASP A 85 13.78 7.58 -4.21
C ASP A 85 15.07 7.01 -3.61
N GLU A 86 15.42 7.35 -2.37
CA GLU A 86 16.56 6.77 -1.64
C GLU A 86 16.26 5.35 -1.11
N GLU A 87 14.98 5.00 -0.97
CA GLU A 87 14.51 3.74 -0.35
C GLU A 87 14.14 2.66 -1.37
N VAL A 88 14.09 3.00 -2.65
CA VAL A 88 13.84 2.05 -3.75
C VAL A 88 15.11 1.77 -4.54
N GLU A 89 15.31 0.52 -4.95
CA GLU A 89 16.49 0.13 -5.74
C GLU A 89 16.44 0.70 -7.17
N GLU A 90 15.23 0.83 -7.72
CA GLU A 90 14.94 1.48 -8.99
C GLU A 90 14.51 2.93 -8.76
N ARG A 91 14.49 3.75 -9.81
CA ARG A 91 14.07 5.16 -9.67
C ARG A 91 12.59 5.21 -9.31
N LEU A 92 12.20 6.07 -8.38
CA LEU A 92 10.81 6.23 -7.97
C LEU A 92 9.90 6.56 -9.16
N ASP A 93 10.40 7.32 -10.14
CA ASP A 93 9.66 7.72 -11.35
C ASP A 93 9.33 6.59 -12.33
N THR A 94 9.84 5.37 -12.11
CA THR A 94 9.42 4.19 -12.89
C THR A 94 8.12 3.58 -12.41
N PHE A 95 7.66 3.97 -11.22
CA PHE A 95 6.42 3.45 -10.62
C PHE A 95 5.29 4.46 -10.76
N GLU A 96 4.07 3.97 -10.92
CA GLU A 96 2.88 4.80 -11.07
C GLU A 96 2.23 5.10 -9.71
N LEU A 97 2.08 4.08 -8.87
CA LEU A 97 1.34 4.17 -7.61
C LEU A 97 2.12 3.63 -6.42
N ILE A 98 1.93 4.27 -5.28
CA ILE A 98 2.26 3.71 -3.96
C ILE A 98 0.99 3.22 -3.29
N GLN A 99 0.98 1.95 -2.90
CA GLN A 99 -0.11 1.31 -2.20
C GLN A 99 0.15 1.26 -0.69
N ILE A 100 -0.75 1.87 0.08
CA ILE A 100 -0.76 1.80 1.54
C ILE A 100 -1.96 0.97 2.01
N GLY A 101 -1.67 0.07 2.95
CA GLY A 101 -2.66 -0.80 3.55
C GLY A 101 -3.04 -1.97 2.66
N LYS A 102 -3.94 -2.81 3.18
CA LYS A 102 -4.33 -4.05 2.51
C LYS A 102 -5.62 -3.88 1.74
N TRP A 103 -5.68 -4.50 0.57
CA TRP A 103 -6.96 -4.78 -0.05
C TRP A 103 -7.74 -5.63 0.95
N ASN A 104 -8.86 -5.11 1.43
CA ASN A 104 -9.89 -5.94 2.04
C ASN A 104 -10.48 -6.79 0.91
N THR A 105 -9.74 -7.82 0.48
CA THR A 105 -10.41 -8.99 -0.06
C THR A 105 -11.28 -9.45 1.08
N ASP A 106 -12.57 -9.68 0.82
CA ASP A 106 -13.45 -10.36 1.76
C ASP A 106 -12.76 -11.66 2.18
N SER A 107 -11.98 -11.62 3.26
CA SER A 107 -11.62 -12.82 3.97
C SER A 107 -12.97 -13.30 4.47
N PRO A 108 -13.47 -14.47 4.04
CA PRO A 108 -14.61 -15.04 4.73
C PRO A 108 -14.24 -15.04 6.21
N ASN A 109 -15.01 -14.32 7.02
CA ASN A 109 -14.89 -14.39 8.46
C ASN A 109 -15.25 -15.83 8.82
N HIS A 110 -14.24 -16.68 8.94
CA HIS A 110 -14.43 -18.05 9.40
C HIS A 110 -14.85 -17.97 10.86
N SER A 111 -16.08 -18.38 11.15
CA SER A 111 -16.55 -18.43 12.53
C SER A 111 -15.80 -19.56 13.25
N LEU A 112 -15.42 -19.33 14.52
CA LEU A 112 -14.79 -20.36 15.39
C LEU A 112 -15.59 -21.68 15.46
N ALA A 113 -16.89 -21.63 15.17
CA ALA A 113 -17.77 -22.80 15.07
C ALA A 113 -17.44 -23.74 13.88
N GLU A 114 -16.68 -23.29 12.88
CA GLU A 114 -16.26 -24.13 11.75
C GLU A 114 -15.18 -25.15 12.15
N PHE A 115 -14.49 -24.91 13.27
CA PHE A 115 -13.43 -25.78 13.79
C PHE A 115 -13.90 -26.81 14.83
N THR A 116 -15.20 -26.92 15.12
CA THR A 116 -15.73 -27.88 16.12
C THR A 116 -16.20 -29.21 15.56
N SER A 117 -15.61 -29.68 14.44
CA SER A 117 -15.91 -31.01 13.87
C SER A 117 -14.63 -31.85 13.79
N ALA A 118 -14.31 -32.55 14.87
CA ALA A 118 -13.33 -33.65 14.91
C ALA A 118 -13.93 -34.83 15.66
#